data_AF-R5LLL2-F1
#
_entry.id   AF-R5LLL2-F1
#
_cell.length_a   1.000
_cell.length_b   1.000
_cell.length_c   1.000
_cell.angle_alpha   90.00
_cell.angle_beta   90.00
_cell.angle_gamma   90.00
#
_symmetry.space_group_name_H-M   'P 1'
#
loop_
_entity.id
_entity.type
_entity.pdbx_description
1 polymer ?
#
loop_
_entity_poly.entity_id
_entity_poly.type
_entity_poly.pdbx_seq_one_letter_code
_entity_poly.pdbx_strand_id
1 'polypeptide(L)' 'MDKSERLVGKEFEVIIEGKASDEDVYVGRSYMDAPSVDGYVFINSEEELMSGDFAKVRIVKAMEYDLIGELI' A
#
# COMPACT_ATOMS: atom_id res chain seq x y z
N MET A 1 7.35 -14.83 13.27
CA MET A 1 8.05 -13.91 12.36
C MET A 1 7.09 -13.56 11.26
N ASP A 2 6.28 -12.57 11.57
CA ASP A 2 5.28 -11.96 10.69
C ASP A 2 5.90 -11.69 9.32
N LYS A 3 5.29 -12.24 8.28
CA LYS A 3 5.81 -12.13 6.91
C LYS A 3 5.84 -10.66 6.47
N SER A 4 4.95 -9.84 7.01
CA SER A 4 4.72 -8.44 6.68
C SER A 4 5.87 -7.52 7.13
N GLU A 5 6.53 -7.78 8.27
CA GLU A 5 7.66 -6.96 8.74
C GLU A 5 8.86 -6.96 7.77
N ARG A 6 9.02 -8.04 6.98
CA ARG A 6 10.08 -8.16 5.96
C ARG A 6 9.83 -7.31 4.71
N LEU A 7 8.65 -6.70 4.62
CA LEU A 7 8.25 -5.84 3.51
C LEU A 7 8.54 -4.36 3.79
N VAL A 8 8.76 -3.99 5.06
CA VAL A 8 9.15 -2.63 5.45
C VAL A 8 10.46 -2.25 4.75
N GLY A 9 10.45 -1.08 4.10
CA GLY A 9 11.55 -0.55 3.30
C GLY A 9 11.58 -1.00 1.84
N LYS A 10 10.71 -1.94 1.43
CA LYS A 10 10.57 -2.34 0.01
C LYS A 10 9.60 -1.44 -0.72
N GLU A 11 9.76 -1.40 -2.03
CA GLU A 11 8.91 -0.64 -2.95
C GLU A 11 8.04 -1.62 -3.73
N PHE A 12 6.75 -1.31 -3.85
CA PHE A 12 5.79 -2.08 -4.62
C PHE A 12 5.00 -1.18 -5.54
N GLU A 13 4.60 -1.73 -6.67
CA GLU A 13 3.57 -1.14 -7.50
C GLU A 13 2.21 -1.56 -6.95
N VAL A 14 1.37 -0.57 -6.65
CA VAL A 14 0.08 -0.73 -5.99
C VAL A 14 -0.99 -0.18 -6.91
N ILE A 15 -2.02 -0.98 -7.20
CA ILE A 15 -3.22 -0.49 -7.86
C ILE A 15 -4.13 0.13 -6.81
N ILE A 16 -4.52 1.38 -7.03
CA ILE A 16 -5.41 2.12 -6.14
C ILE A 16 -6.84 1.60 -6.33
N GLU A 17 -7.47 1.19 -5.23
CA GLU A 17 -8.88 0.78 -5.23
C GLU A 17 -9.79 1.98 -4.95
N GLY A 18 -9.32 2.92 -4.13
CA GLY A 18 -10.03 4.18 -3.85
C GLY A 18 -9.56 4.85 -2.56
N LYS A 19 -10.31 5.87 -2.13
CA LYS A 19 -10.03 6.59 -0.89
C LYS A 19 -10.63 5.83 0.30
N ALA A 20 -9.82 5.56 1.32
CA ALA A 20 -10.22 4.82 2.53
C ALA A 20 -10.90 5.71 3.57
N SER A 21 -10.53 6.99 3.62
CA SER A 21 -11.06 7.99 4.55
C SER A 21 -10.90 9.41 3.99
N ASP A 22 -11.64 10.39 4.53
CA ASP A 22 -11.53 11.79 4.12
C ASP A 22 -10.12 12.38 4.32
N GLU A 23 -9.31 11.83 5.24
CA GLU A 23 -7.95 12.26 5.60
C GLU A 23 -6.85 11.82 4.62
N ASP A 24 -7.08 11.94 3.31
CA ASP A 24 -6.04 11.69 2.28
C ASP A 24 -5.33 10.32 2.36
N VAL A 25 -6.09 9.32 2.84
CA VAL A 25 -5.67 7.93 2.89
C VAL A 25 -6.32 7.18 1.73
N TYR A 26 -5.50 6.52 0.94
CA TYR A 26 -5.92 5.65 -0.15
C TYR A 26 -5.70 4.20 0.23
N VAL A 27 -6.57 3.33 -0.27
CA VAL A 27 -6.41 1.90 -0.17
C VAL A 27 -6.10 1.35 -1.55
N GLY A 28 -5.12 0.47 -1.61
CA GLY A 28 -4.76 -0.24 -2.81
C GLY A 28 -4.32 -1.67 -2.52
N ARG A 29 -4.02 -2.39 -3.59
CA ARG A 29 -3.50 -3.75 -3.53
C ARG A 29 -2.21 -3.84 -4.32
N SER A 30 -1.21 -4.53 -3.79
CA SER A 30 0.03 -4.74 -4.53
C SER A 30 -0.28 -5.55 -5.79
N TYR A 31 0.11 -5.05 -6.96
CA TYR A 31 -0.16 -5.71 -8.24
C TYR A 31 0.82 -6.88 -8.53
N MET A 32 1.78 -7.14 -7.63
CA MET A 32 2.81 -8.15 -7.86
C MET A 32 2.39 -9.58 -7.54
N ASP A 33 3.00 -10.49 -8.31
CA ASP A 33 3.11 -11.97 -8.26
C ASP A 33 3.63 -12.53 -6.91
N ALA A 34 3.43 -11.82 -5.80
CA ALA A 34 3.84 -12.21 -4.47
C ALA A 34 2.60 -12.74 -3.71
N PRO A 35 2.34 -14.06 -3.71
CA PRO A 35 1.27 -14.70 -2.94
C PRO A 35 1.48 -14.63 -1.41
N SER A 36 2.27 -13.65 -0.93
CA SER A 36 2.56 -13.42 0.47
C SER A 36 2.06 -12.06 0.96
N VAL A 37 1.52 -11.21 0.07
CA VAL A 37 0.89 -9.93 0.42
C VAL A 37 -0.61 -10.03 0.12
N ASP A 38 -1.33 -10.79 0.95
CA ASP A 38 -2.80 -10.89 0.90
C ASP A 38 -3.51 -9.69 1.57
N GLY A 39 -2.76 -8.62 1.86
CA GLY A 39 -3.23 -7.47 2.65
C GLY A 39 -3.49 -6.22 1.82
N TYR A 40 -4.35 -5.36 2.35
CA TYR A 40 -4.51 -3.99 1.82
C TYR A 40 -3.27 -3.16 2.11
N VAL A 41 -2.92 -2.30 1.16
CA VAL A 41 -1.90 -1.27 1.32
C VAL A 41 -2.59 0.06 1.52
N PHE A 42 -2.40 0.66 2.68
CA PHE A 42 -2.84 2.00 3.01
C PHE A 42 -1.75 2.99 2.64
N ILE A 43 -2.10 3.99 1.85
CA ILE A 43 -1.17 4.97 1.29
C ILE A 43 -1.61 6.33 1.80
N ASN A 44 -0.73 6.99 2.56
CA ASN A 44 -0.93 8.39 2.93
C ASN A 44 -0.30 9.24 1.83
N SER A 45 -1.09 10.11 1.21
CA SER A 45 -0.64 10.94 0.09
C SER A 45 -1.43 12.23 0.03
N GLU A 46 -0.74 13.37 -0.01
CA GLU A 46 -1.37 14.67 -0.30
C GLU A 46 -1.78 14.79 -1.79
N GLU A 47 -1.29 13.91 -2.65
CA GLU A 47 -1.71 13.82 -4.05
C GLU A 47 -3.05 13.09 -4.19
N GLU A 48 -3.91 13.58 -5.09
CA GLU A 48 -5.19 12.96 -5.41
C GLU A 48 -4.97 11.74 -6.31
N LEU A 49 -5.27 10.55 -5.78
CA LEU A 49 -5.16 9.28 -6.49
C LEU A 49 -6.54 8.76 -6.88
N MET A 50 -6.68 8.28 -8.11
CA MET A 50 -7.94 7.71 -8.61
C MET A 50 -7.91 6.19 -8.55
N SER A 51 -9.10 5.59 -8.39
CA SER A 51 -9.26 4.14 -8.51
C SER A 51 -8.81 3.67 -9.90
N GLY A 52 -7.97 2.63 -9.94
CA GLY A 52 -7.34 2.12 -11.16
C GLY A 52 -5.97 2.70 -11.47
N ASP A 53 -5.52 3.74 -10.75
CA ASP A 53 -4.16 4.25 -10.90
C ASP A 53 -3.13 3.26 -10.34
N PHE A 54 -1.95 3.26 -10.94
CA PHE A 54 -0.79 2.54 -10.42
C PHE A 54 0.14 3.53 -9.72
N ALA A 55 0.32 3.31 -8.42
CA ALA A 55 1.18 4.11 -7.57
C ALA A 55 2.40 3.28 -7.15
N LYS A 56 3.58 3.90 -7.21
CA LYS A 56 4.79 3.29 -6.63
C LYS A 56 4.86 3.69 -5.16
N VAL A 57 4.78 2.69 -4.29
CA VAL A 57 4.64 2.90 -2.85
C VAL A 57 5.79 2.23 -2.12
N ARG A 58 6.44 2.96 -1.23
CA ARG A 58 7.41 2.39 -0.28
C ARG A 58 6.69 2.02 1.02
N ILE A 59 6.82 0.77 1.45
CA ILE A 59 6.24 0.34 2.73
C ILE A 59 7.09 0.92 3.86
N VAL A 60 6.47 1.71 4.72
CA VAL A 60 7.12 2.32 5.89
C VAL A 60 6.77 1.58 7.18
N LYS A 61 5.63 0.87 7.19
CA LYS A 61 5.19 0.10 8.35
C LYS A 61 4.37 -1.10 7.91
N ALA A 62 4.49 -2.18 8.66
CA ALA A 62 3.65 -3.36 8.52
C ALA A 62 2.99 -3.64 9.88
N MET A 63 1.68 -3.86 9.84
CA MET A 63 0.91 -4.42 10.94
C MET A 63 0.51 -5.86 10.56
N GLU A 64 -0.04 -6.62 11.49
CA GLU A 64 -0.23 -8.09 11.38
C GLU A 64 -0.80 -8.53 10.00
N TYR A 65 -1.73 -7.75 9.43
CA TYR A 65 -2.29 -7.98 8.09
C TYR A 65 -2.30 -6.75 7.16
N ASP A 66 -2.05 -5.55 7.69
CA ASP A 66 -2.13 -4.30 6.93
C ASP A 66 -0.75 -3.72 6.66
N LEU A 67 -0.53 -3.24 5.44
CA LEU A 67 0.69 -2.51 5.09
C LEU A 67 0.39 -1.02 5.00
N ILE A 68 1.29 -0.20 5.52
CA ILE A 68 1.23 1.25 5.40
C ILE A 68 2.45 1.69 4.60
N GLY A 69 2.19 2.49 3.56
CA GLY A 69 3.22 3.04 2.70
C GLY A 69 2.97 4.49 2.34
N GLU A 70 3.97 5.04 1.66
CA GLU A 70 4.01 6.43 1.18
C GLU A 70 4.38 6.40 -0.31
N LEU A 71 3.90 7.38 -1.07
CA LEU A 71 4.30 7.58 -2.45
C LEU A 71 5.80 7.91 -2.54
N ILE A 72 6.40 7.56 -3.68
CA ILE A 72 7.81 7.85 -4.03
C ILE A 72 7.89 9.02 -4.99
#